data_AF-A0A517ZXI0-F1
#
_entry.id   AF-A0A517ZXI0-F1
#
_cell.length_a   1.000
_cell.length_b   1.000
_cell.length_c   1.000
_cell.angle_alpha   90.00
_cell.angle_beta   90.00
_cell.angle_gamma   90.00
#
_symmetry.space_group_name_H-M   'P 1'
#
loop_
_entity.id
_entity.type
_entity.pdbx_description
1 polymer ?
#
loop_
_entity_poly.entity_id
_entity_poly.type
_entity_poly.pdbx_seq_one_letter_code
_entity_poly.pdbx_strand_id
1 'polypeptide(L)' 'MSEYLNLELTKEQRELLLDGLRFVRSARALDVRDPQPGDDPTRKAELSEVDELVGLLEKGPTSTVNA' A
#
# COMPACT_ATOMS: atom_id res chain seq x y z
N MET A 1 11.30 -12.33 6.89
CA MET A 1 11.99 -12.42 5.59
C MET A 1 11.43 -11.29 4.74
N SER A 2 12.14 -10.17 4.65
CA SER A 2 11.80 -9.13 3.67
C SER A 2 12.55 -9.48 2.38
N GLU A 3 11.92 -10.27 1.52
CA GLU A 3 12.33 -10.33 0.12
C GLU A 3 12.15 -8.92 -0.44
N TYR A 4 13.26 -8.26 -0.77
CA TYR A 4 13.22 -6.92 -1.33
C TYR A 4 12.43 -6.97 -2.63
N LEU A 5 11.30 -6.26 -2.66
CA LEU A 5 10.47 -6.10 -3.85
C LEU A 5 11.22 -5.19 -4.84
N ASN A 6 12.09 -5.78 -5.66
CA ASN A 6 12.79 -5.09 -6.73
C ASN A 6 11.84 -4.93 -7.93
N LEU A 7 10.91 -3.97 -7.82
CA LEU A 7 10.05 -3.56 -8.93
C LEU A 7 10.69 -2.38 -9.67
N GLU A 8 11.02 -2.58 -10.94
CA GLU A 8 11.32 -1.47 -11.85
C GLU A 8 10.00 -0.90 -12.37
N LEU A 9 9.57 0.21 -11.77
CA LEU A 9 8.33 0.90 -12.17
C LEU A 9 8.67 2.18 -12.92
N THR A 10 7.90 2.50 -13.96
CA THR A 10 7.90 3.88 -14.46
C THR A 10 7.35 4.83 -13.41
N LYS A 11 7.58 6.13 -13.58
CA LYS A 11 7.02 7.15 -12.68
C LYS A 11 5.49 7.05 -12.64
N GLU A 12 4.85 6.87 -13.79
CA GLU A 12 3.39 6.78 -13.93
C GLU A 12 2.86 5.51 -13.25
N GLN A 13 3.54 4.37 -13.41
CA GLN A 13 3.17 3.12 -12.75
C GLN A 13 3.28 3.25 -11.22
N ARG A 14 4.33 3.89 -10.72
CA ARG A 14 4.49 4.15 -9.29
C ARG A 14 3.37 5.06 -8.76
N GLU A 15 3.07 6.15 -9.47
CA GLU A 15 1.99 7.07 -9.09
C GLU A 15 0.63 6.36 -9.05
N LEU A 16 0.32 5.56 -10.08
CA LEU A 16 -0.91 4.77 -10.11
C LEU A 16 -1.02 3.79 -8.94
N LEU A 17 0.07 3.10 -8.60
CA LEU A 17 0.10 2.17 -7.47
C LEU A 17 -0.06 2.89 -6.13
N LEU A 18 0.60 4.04 -5.95
CA LEU A 18 0.47 4.86 -4.75
C LEU A 18 -0.98 5.34 -4.56
N ASP A 19 -1.63 5.80 -5.63
CA ASP A 19 -3.03 6.23 -5.57
C ASP A 19 -3.97 5.06 -5.25
N GLY A 20 -3.72 3.88 -5.83
CA GLY A 20 -4.44 2.65 -5.49
C GLY A 20 -4.29 2.25 -4.03
N LEU A 21 -3.07 2.27 -3.47
CA LEU A 21 -2.83 1.94 -2.07
C LEU A 21 -3.46 2.95 -1.11
N ARG A 22 -3.41 4.25 -1.44
CA ARG A 22 -4.09 5.31 -0.66
C ARG A 22 -5.60 5.12 -0.67
N PHE A 23 -6.17 4.70 -1.80
CA PHE A 23 -7.58 4.34 -1.89
C PHE A 23 -7.91 3.14 -1.00
N VAL A 24 -7.13 2.05 -1.09
CA VAL A 24 -7.34 0.85 -0.26
C VAL A 24 -7.26 1.19 1.23
N ARG A 25 -6.26 1.97 1.65
CA ARG A 25 -6.13 2.45 3.03
C ARG A 25 -7.40 3.18 3.49
N SER A 26 -7.91 4.08 2.65
CA SER A 26 -9.10 4.88 2.95
C SER A 26 -10.36 4.00 3.03
N ALA A 27 -10.52 3.08 2.08
CA ALA A 27 -11.63 2.11 2.09
C ALA A 27 -11.60 1.26 3.36
N ARG A 28 -10.42 0.76 3.76
CA ARG A 28 -10.23 -0.04 4.98
C ARG A 28 -10.42 0.78 6.25
N ALA A 29 -10.06 2.06 6.28
CA ALA A 29 -10.29 2.94 7.41
C ALA A 29 -11.78 3.31 7.58
N LEU A 30 -12.53 3.38 6.47
CA LEU A 30 -13.95 3.75 6.45
C LEU A 30 -14.90 2.56 6.48
N ASP A 31 -14.39 1.34 6.38
CA ASP A 31 -15.18 0.11 6.43
C ASP A 31 -16.02 0.03 7.73
N VAL A 32 -17.34 0.18 7.61
CA VAL A 32 -18.26 0.06 8.73
C VAL A 32 -18.78 -1.37 8.74
N ARG A 33 -18.25 -2.19 9.65
CA ARG A 33 -18.71 -3.56 9.90
C ARG A 33 -19.16 -3.67 11.35
N ASP A 34 -20.07 -4.62 11.62
CA ASP A 34 -20.46 -4.95 13.00
C ASP A 34 -19.22 -5.43 13.78
N PRO A 35 -18.76 -4.69 14.81
CA PRO A 35 -17.48 -4.98 15.47
C PRO A 35 -17.49 -6.37 16.10
N GLN A 36 -16.62 -7.26 15.61
CA GLN A 36 -16.35 -8.54 16.24
C GLN A 36 -15.11 -8.44 17.14
N PRO A 37 -15.03 -9.26 18.21
CA PRO A 37 -13.81 -9.36 19.01
C PRO A 37 -12.61 -9.74 18.13
N GLY A 38 -11.61 -8.87 18.02
CA GLY A 38 -10.41 -9.08 17.20
C GLY A 38 -10.36 -8.30 15.89
N ASP A 39 -11.42 -7.56 15.53
CA ASP A 39 -11.43 -6.74 14.31
C ASP A 39 -10.45 -5.57 14.40
N ASP A 40 -10.39 -4.87 15.54
CA ASP A 40 -9.47 -3.74 15.74
C ASP A 40 -7.99 -4.07 15.53
N PRO A 41 -7.42 -5.12 16.15
CA PRO A 41 -6.02 -5.48 15.92
C PRO A 41 -5.77 -5.95 14.48
N THR A 42 -6.73 -6.66 13.87
CA THR A 42 -6.62 -7.11 12.48
C THR A 42 -6.61 -5.91 11.52
N ARG A 43 -7.55 -4.97 11.70
CA ARG A 43 -7.63 -3.73 10.93
C ARG A 43 -6.38 -2.88 11.07
N LYS A 44 -5.84 -2.78 12.29
CA LYS A 44 -4.59 -2.07 12.55
C LYS A 44 -3.41 -2.71 11.82
N ALA A 45 -3.34 -4.04 11.79
CA ALA A 45 -2.31 -4.76 11.05
C ALA A 45 -2.44 -4.51 9.53
N GLU A 46 -3.65 -4.64 8.96
CA GLU A 46 -3.91 -4.36 7.54
C GLU A 46 -3.49 -2.93 7.14
N LEU A 47 -3.81 -1.93 7.97
CA LEU A 47 -3.42 -0.54 7.71
C LEU A 47 -1.90 -0.34 7.80
N SER A 48 -1.23 -1.02 8.74
CA SER A 48 0.23 -0.98 8.87
C SER A 48 0.93 -1.56 7.64
N GLU A 49 0.43 -2.68 7.12
CA GLU A 49 0.96 -3.30 5.89
C GLU A 49 0.83 -2.37 4.68
N VAL A 50 -0.30 -1.67 4.55
CA VAL A 50 -0.50 -0.69 3.47
C VAL A 50 0.47 0.49 3.60
N ASP A 51 0.68 1.01 4.82
CA ASP A 51 1.63 2.10 5.07
C ASP A 51 3.08 1.66 4.79
N GLU A 52 3.45 0.42 5.10
CA GLU A 52 4.75 -0.16 4.75
C GLU A 52 4.96 -0.25 3.23
N LEU A 53 3.95 -0.74 2.49
CA LEU A 53 4.00 -0.83 1.03
C LEU A 53 4.13 0.53 0.36
N VAL A 54 3.40 1.54 0.85
CA VAL A 54 3.54 2.92 0.38
C VAL A 54 4.97 3.41 0.62
N GLY A 55 5.51 3.19 1.81
CA GLY A 55 6.88 3.59 2.14
C GLY A 55 7.94 2.90 1.27
N LEU A 56 7.72 1.65 0.87
CA LEU A 56 8.58 0.92 -0.05
C LEU A 56 8.52 1.51 -1.47
N LEU A 57 7.33 1.82 -1.96
CA LEU A 57 7.15 2.41 -3.29
C LEU A 57 7.71 3.83 -3.38
N GLU A 58 7.53 4.66 -2.35
CA GLU A 58 8.05 6.04 -2.32
C GLU A 58 9.58 6.09 -2.34
N LYS A 59 10.24 5.10 -1.71
CA LYS A 59 11.71 4.98 -1.66
C LYS A 59 12.30 4.18 -2.82
N GLY A 60 11.46 3.43 -3.55
CA GLY A 60 11.87 2.58 -4.66
C GLY A 60 12.37 3.38 -5.87
N PRO A 61 13.36 2.85 -6.61
CA PRO A 61 13.83 3.48 -7.83
C PRO A 61 12.72 3.48 -8.89
N THR A 62 12.56 4.59 -9.61
CA THR A 62 11.70 4.67 -10.79
C THR A 62 12.53 4.65 -12.06
N SER A 63 12.12 3.83 -13.02
CA SER A 63 12.65 3.84 -14.39
C SER A 63 12.03 5.01 -15.18
N THR A 64 12.84 5.66 -16.02
CA THR A 64 12.40 6.74 -16.93
C THR A 64 12.15 6.23 -18.35
N VAL A 65 12.06 4.92 -18.55
CA VAL A 65 11.84 4.35 -19.89
C VAL A 65 10.37 4.56 -20.26
N ASN A 66 10.14 5.60 -21.07
CA ASN A 66 8.87 5.84 -21.75
C ASN A 66 8.49 4.60 -22.56
N ALA A 67 7.29 4.08 -22.33
CA ALA A 67 6.64 3.10 -23.21
C ALA A 67 6.20 3.75 -24.53
#